data_AF-A0A952FHP2-F1
#
_entry.id   AF-A0A952FHP2-F1
#
_cell.length_a   1.000
_cell.length_b   1.000
_cell.length_c   1.000
_cell.angle_alpha   90.00
_cell.angle_beta   90.00
_cell.angle_gamma   90.00
#
_symmetry.space_group_name_H-M   'P 1'
#
loop_
_entity.id
_entity.type
_entity.pdbx_description
1 polymer ?
#
loop_
_entity_poly.entity_id
_entity_poly.type
_entity_poly.pdbx_seq_one_letter_code
_entity_poly.pdbx_strand_id
1 'polypeptide(L)'
;MAEDAEGRDRAARAKAALAIDASPASRARIESGYEALCVDLVSEWVLGERRAESQGQQAEAWIARFYDDLHSDEQPDANRIYARYQLGLPRAQYLARLLRARRTAQWRAAARAELRQVLERAEPDARAAAEAGRAQVQRFELSLSRGGYDELVTVYDTAAAAVTGGDRPAPPVKKPSSPTLTWFSITAETILALLDALRREDRP
;
A
#
# COMPACT_ATOMS: atom_id res chain seq x y z
N MET A 1 -34.87 -21.84 1.53
CA MET A 1 -34.62 -22.01 0.07
C MET A 1 -34.57 -20.68 -0.68
N ALA A 2 -35.63 -19.86 -0.70
CA ALA A 2 -35.62 -18.56 -1.38
C ALA A 2 -34.82 -17.47 -0.61
N GLU A 3 -34.99 -17.39 0.72
CA GLU A 3 -34.21 -16.48 1.58
C GLU A 3 -32.70 -16.80 1.56
N ASP A 4 -32.33 -18.09 1.52
CA ASP A 4 -30.93 -18.49 1.41
C ASP A 4 -30.31 -18.08 0.06
N ALA A 5 -31.12 -18.01 -1.00
CA ALA A 5 -30.65 -17.58 -2.31
C ALA A 5 -30.42 -16.06 -2.35
N GLU A 6 -31.31 -15.28 -1.73
CA GLU A 6 -31.16 -13.82 -1.64
C GLU A 6 -29.98 -13.41 -0.76
N GLY A 7 -29.76 -14.11 0.36
CA GLY A 7 -28.60 -13.90 1.23
C GLY A 7 -27.27 -14.16 0.50
N ARG A 8 -27.20 -15.26 -0.28
CA ARG A 8 -26.04 -15.58 -1.12
C ARG A 8 -25.81 -14.56 -2.23
N ASP A 9 -26.86 -14.08 -2.88
CA ASP A 9 -26.75 -13.01 -3.90
C ASP A 9 -26.19 -11.72 -3.29
N ARG A 10 -26.72 -11.29 -2.13
CA ARG A 10 -26.26 -10.08 -1.44
C ARG A 10 -24.78 -10.19 -1.04
N ALA A 11 -24.37 -11.34 -0.50
CA ALA A 11 -22.98 -11.59 -0.15
C ALA A 11 -22.06 -11.57 -1.38
N ALA A 12 -22.45 -12.22 -2.47
CA ALA A 12 -21.67 -12.23 -3.71
C ALA A 12 -21.48 -10.82 -4.29
N ARG A 13 -22.53 -9.99 -4.27
CA ARG A 13 -22.46 -8.59 -4.71
C ARG A 13 -21.58 -7.73 -3.81
N ALA A 14 -21.64 -7.92 -2.49
CA ALA A 14 -20.78 -7.21 -1.55
C ALA A 14 -19.30 -7.59 -1.74
N LYS A 15 -19.00 -8.88 -1.90
CA LYS A 15 -17.65 -9.37 -2.21
C LYS A 15 -17.14 -8.80 -3.54
N ALA A 16 -17.97 -8.78 -4.58
CA ALA A 16 -17.63 -8.18 -5.87
C ALA A 16 -17.33 -6.68 -5.76
N ALA A 17 -18.10 -5.93 -4.96
CA ALA A 17 -17.85 -4.52 -4.72
C ALA A 17 -16.50 -4.30 -4.00
N LEU A 18 -16.19 -5.11 -2.98
CA LEU A 18 -14.89 -5.05 -2.30
C LEU A 18 -13.73 -5.44 -3.23
N ALA A 19 -13.96 -6.34 -4.18
CA ALA A 19 -12.93 -6.82 -5.11
C ALA A 19 -12.53 -5.82 -6.21
N ILE A 20 -13.18 -4.65 -6.30
CA ILE A 20 -12.81 -3.60 -7.27
C ILE A 20 -11.36 -3.19 -7.05
N ASP A 21 -10.54 -3.34 -8.10
CA ASP A 21 -9.09 -3.10 -8.12
C ASP A 21 -8.29 -3.80 -7.01
N ALA A 22 -8.84 -4.88 -6.42
CA ALA A 22 -8.18 -5.65 -5.39
C ALA A 22 -7.11 -6.58 -5.98
N SER A 23 -6.00 -6.74 -5.25
CA SER A 23 -4.94 -7.70 -5.59
C SER A 23 -5.46 -9.15 -5.53
N PRO A 24 -4.77 -10.13 -6.16
CA PRO A 24 -5.12 -11.54 -6.02
C PRO A 24 -5.16 -12.02 -4.56
N ALA A 25 -4.24 -11.53 -3.71
CA ALA A 25 -4.20 -11.87 -2.29
C ALA A 25 -5.40 -11.28 -1.54
N SER A 26 -5.74 -10.01 -1.79
CA SER A 26 -6.95 -9.39 -1.24
C SER A 26 -8.22 -10.13 -1.67
N ARG A 27 -8.33 -10.54 -2.95
CA ARG A 27 -9.48 -11.33 -3.43
C ARG A 27 -9.64 -12.65 -2.68
N ALA A 28 -8.54 -13.36 -2.43
CA ALA A 28 -8.57 -14.59 -1.65
C ALA A 28 -9.03 -14.35 -0.19
N ARG A 29 -8.58 -13.26 0.44
CA ARG A 29 -9.04 -12.87 1.78
C ARG A 29 -10.50 -12.46 1.79
N ILE A 30 -10.97 -11.70 0.80
CA ILE A 30 -12.39 -11.33 0.67
C ILE A 30 -13.24 -12.59 0.57
N GLU A 31 -12.86 -13.56 -0.27
CA GLU A 31 -13.68 -14.76 -0.43
C GLU A 31 -13.75 -15.64 0.81
N SER A 32 -12.64 -15.75 1.55
CA SER A 32 -12.56 -16.60 2.74
C SER A 32 -12.98 -15.91 4.04
N GLY A 33 -12.86 -14.58 4.13
CA GLY A 33 -12.94 -13.83 5.37
C GLY A 33 -14.09 -12.83 5.47
N TYR A 34 -14.79 -12.53 4.38
CA TYR A 34 -15.87 -11.51 4.38
C TYR A 34 -16.98 -11.84 5.38
N GLU A 35 -17.54 -13.06 5.34
CA GLU A 35 -18.64 -13.44 6.21
C GLU A 35 -18.25 -13.43 7.69
N ALA A 36 -17.06 -13.97 8.01
CA ALA A 36 -16.54 -13.98 9.36
C ALA A 36 -16.35 -12.56 9.90
N LEU A 37 -15.75 -11.67 9.10
CA LEU A 37 -15.58 -10.27 9.47
C LEU A 37 -16.92 -9.56 9.69
N CYS A 38 -17.91 -9.80 8.83
CA CYS A 38 -19.25 -9.22 9.01
C CYS A 38 -19.89 -9.65 10.33
N VAL A 39 -19.77 -10.93 10.69
CA VAL A 39 -20.27 -11.46 11.96
C VAL A 39 -19.56 -10.79 13.14
N ASP A 40 -18.23 -10.67 13.08
CA ASP A 40 -17.44 -10.01 14.13
C ASP A 40 -17.87 -8.54 14.31
N LEU A 41 -17.96 -7.78 13.21
CA LEU A 41 -18.30 -6.36 13.25
C LEU A 41 -19.70 -6.09 13.81
N VAL A 42 -20.68 -6.93 13.45
CA VAL A 42 -22.05 -6.83 13.99
C VAL A 42 -22.09 -7.27 15.44
N SER A 43 -21.34 -8.32 15.81
CA SER A 43 -21.25 -8.81 17.19
C SER A 43 -20.61 -7.77 18.11
N GLU A 44 -19.47 -7.18 17.72
CA GLU A 44 -18.81 -6.07 18.44
C GLU A 44 -19.79 -4.91 18.69
N TRP A 45 -20.63 -4.61 17.70
CA TRP A 45 -21.61 -3.52 17.79
C TRP A 45 -22.77 -3.85 18.75
N VAL A 46 -23.34 -5.06 18.64
CA VAL A 46 -24.44 -5.52 19.52
C VAL A 46 -23.98 -5.63 20.97
N LEU A 47 -22.75 -6.08 21.20
CA LEU A 47 -22.15 -6.20 22.52
C LEU A 47 -21.66 -4.87 23.09
N GLY A 48 -21.58 -3.82 22.27
CA GLY A 48 -21.13 -2.48 22.69
C GLY A 48 -19.64 -2.43 23.06
N GLU A 49 -18.83 -3.35 22.51
CA GLU A 49 -17.39 -3.47 22.80
C GLU A 49 -16.60 -2.25 22.31
N ARG A 50 -17.12 -1.58 21.26
CA ARG A 50 -16.61 -0.30 20.78
C ARG A 50 -17.71 0.75 20.80
N ARG A 51 -17.48 1.80 21.59
CA ARG A 51 -18.34 2.99 21.60
C ARG A 51 -17.90 3.94 20.50
N ALA A 52 -18.64 3.93 19.39
CA ALA A 52 -18.60 5.02 18.43
C ALA A 52 -19.58 6.11 18.89
N GLU A 53 -19.13 7.37 18.91
CA GLU A 53 -19.96 8.52 19.30
C GLU A 53 -20.96 8.91 18.20
N SER A 54 -20.77 8.38 16.99
CA SER A 54 -21.68 8.59 15.86
C SER A 54 -21.69 7.41 14.89
N GLN A 55 -22.75 7.32 14.09
CA GLN A 55 -22.82 6.36 12.97
C GLN A 55 -21.67 6.55 11.97
N GLY A 56 -21.19 7.79 11.80
CA GLY A 56 -20.03 8.11 10.97
C GLY A 56 -18.76 7.45 11.50
N GLN A 57 -18.48 7.59 12.80
CA GLN A 57 -17.35 6.93 13.45
C GLN A 57 -17.46 5.40 13.41
N GLN A 58 -18.67 4.85 13.54
CA GLN A 58 -18.90 3.41 13.42
C GLN A 58 -18.54 2.90 12.02
N ALA A 59 -19.04 3.57 10.98
CA ALA A 59 -18.74 3.23 9.59
C ALA A 59 -17.23 3.36 9.29
N GLU A 60 -16.57 4.39 9.83
CA GLU A 60 -15.12 4.57 9.70
C GLU A 60 -14.34 3.42 10.36
N ALA A 61 -14.77 2.96 11.54
CA ALA A 61 -14.16 1.83 12.23
C ALA A 61 -14.34 0.51 11.46
N TRP A 62 -15.53 0.28 10.88
CA TRP A 62 -15.79 -0.91 10.06
C TRP A 62 -14.98 -0.90 8.77
N ILE A 63 -14.94 0.23 8.05
CA ILE A 63 -14.13 0.36 6.83
C ILE A 63 -12.65 0.16 7.14
N ALA A 64 -12.17 0.66 8.28
CA ALA A 64 -10.82 0.34 8.75
C ALA A 64 -10.64 -1.17 8.86
N ARG A 65 -11.50 -1.89 9.59
CA ARG A 65 -11.43 -3.35 9.73
C ARG A 65 -11.48 -4.12 8.39
N PHE A 66 -12.26 -3.66 7.42
CA PHE A 66 -12.24 -4.21 6.07
C PHE A 66 -10.89 -4.02 5.37
N TYR A 67 -10.31 -2.82 5.47
CA TYR A 67 -8.96 -2.58 4.96
C TYR A 67 -7.94 -3.46 5.67
N ASP A 68 -8.19 -3.70 6.95
CA ASP A 68 -7.24 -4.31 7.83
C ASP A 68 -7.12 -5.81 7.64
N ASP A 69 -8.26 -6.46 7.50
CA ASP A 69 -8.38 -7.91 7.50
C ASP A 69 -8.49 -8.44 6.06
N LEU A 70 -9.09 -7.68 5.15
CA LEU A 70 -9.31 -8.11 3.77
C LEU A 70 -8.31 -7.47 2.78
N HIS A 71 -7.98 -6.20 2.96
CA HIS A 71 -7.12 -5.41 2.05
C HIS A 71 -5.74 -5.09 2.61
N SER A 72 -5.20 -5.97 3.45
CA SER A 72 -3.99 -5.72 4.24
C SER A 72 -2.72 -5.47 3.44
N ASP A 73 -2.73 -5.75 2.14
CA ASP A 73 -1.59 -5.64 1.21
C ASP A 73 -1.68 -4.45 0.25
N GLU A 74 -2.65 -3.54 0.41
CA GLU A 74 -2.79 -2.37 -0.46
C GLU A 74 -2.95 -1.06 0.33
N GLN A 75 -2.27 0.00 -0.12
CA GLN A 75 -2.44 1.30 0.50
C GLN A 75 -3.88 1.80 0.32
N PRO A 76 -4.52 2.36 1.38
CA PRO A 76 -5.83 2.99 1.26
C PRO A 76 -5.80 4.08 0.19
N ASP A 77 -6.66 3.99 -0.82
CA ASP A 77 -6.74 4.94 -1.93
C ASP A 77 -8.16 5.51 -2.04
N ALA A 78 -8.26 6.81 -2.28
CA ALA A 78 -9.55 7.51 -2.28
C ALA A 78 -10.47 7.02 -3.40
N ASN A 79 -9.93 6.68 -4.59
CA ASN A 79 -10.75 6.20 -5.70
C ASN A 79 -11.25 4.77 -5.43
N ARG A 80 -10.39 3.92 -4.85
CA ARG A 80 -10.80 2.57 -4.43
C ARG A 80 -11.85 2.62 -3.32
N ILE A 81 -11.68 3.48 -2.31
CA ILE A 81 -12.68 3.65 -1.24
C ILE A 81 -14.00 4.16 -1.81
N TYR A 82 -13.95 5.14 -2.72
CA TYR A 82 -15.12 5.65 -3.44
C TYR A 82 -15.85 4.51 -4.17
N ALA A 83 -15.14 3.71 -4.95
CA ALA A 83 -15.72 2.65 -5.77
C ALA A 83 -16.30 1.49 -4.93
N ARG A 84 -15.58 1.07 -3.87
CA ARG A 84 -15.95 -0.09 -3.05
C ARG A 84 -17.10 0.20 -2.08
N TYR A 85 -17.12 1.39 -1.48
CA TYR A 85 -18.07 1.74 -0.42
C TYR A 85 -19.14 2.75 -0.84
N GLN A 86 -19.11 3.20 -2.11
CA GLN A 86 -20.08 4.16 -2.67
C GLN A 86 -20.19 5.45 -1.83
N LEU A 87 -19.06 5.86 -1.24
CA LEU A 87 -18.98 7.09 -0.44
C LEU A 87 -18.71 8.29 -1.34
N GLY A 88 -19.20 9.47 -0.97
CA GLY A 88 -18.82 10.71 -1.66
C GLY A 88 -17.30 10.91 -1.64
N LEU A 89 -16.74 11.39 -2.76
CA LEU A 89 -15.28 11.55 -2.95
C LEU A 89 -14.58 12.32 -1.80
N PRO A 90 -15.14 13.41 -1.23
CA PRO A 90 -14.51 14.08 -0.09
C PRO A 90 -14.36 13.17 1.14
N ARG A 91 -15.37 12.33 1.41
CA ARG A 91 -15.35 11.37 2.53
C ARG A 91 -14.34 10.25 2.27
N ALA A 92 -14.25 9.77 1.04
CA ALA A 92 -13.27 8.77 0.63
C ALA A 92 -11.82 9.29 0.76
N GLN A 93 -11.58 10.56 0.40
CA GLN A 93 -10.28 11.22 0.59
C GLN A 93 -9.90 11.35 2.07
N TYR A 94 -10.85 11.78 2.90
CA TYR A 94 -10.66 11.83 4.36
C TYR A 94 -10.30 10.47 4.93
N LEU A 95 -11.05 9.43 4.57
CA LEU A 95 -10.81 8.05 5.00
C LEU A 95 -9.44 7.53 4.55
N ALA A 96 -9.06 7.73 3.28
CA ALA A 96 -7.75 7.32 2.79
C ALA A 96 -6.62 7.95 3.62
N ARG A 97 -6.73 9.24 3.94
CA ARG A 97 -5.74 9.95 4.78
C ARG A 97 -5.72 9.39 6.20
N LEU A 98 -6.89 9.17 6.81
CA LEU A 98 -7.01 8.63 8.17
C LEU A 98 -6.42 7.23 8.27
N LEU A 99 -6.77 6.33 7.35
CA LEU A 99 -6.31 4.93 7.34
C LEU A 99 -4.80 4.82 7.08
N ARG A 100 -4.25 5.68 6.23
CA ARG A 100 -2.78 5.77 6.04
C ARG A 100 -2.08 6.21 7.31
N ALA A 101 -2.62 7.21 8.01
CA ALA A 101 -2.06 7.72 9.25
C ALA A 101 -2.13 6.69 10.40
N ARG A 102 -3.22 5.92 10.48
CA ARG A 102 -3.45 4.91 11.53
C ARG A 102 -2.52 3.69 11.46
N ARG A 103 -1.95 3.40 10.29
CA ARG A 103 -1.32 2.11 9.98
C ARG A 103 0.00 2.22 9.23
N THR A 104 0.81 3.19 9.60
CA THR A 104 2.14 3.39 9.00
C THR A 104 2.97 2.09 8.99
N ALA A 105 2.88 1.22 10.00
CA ALA A 105 3.62 -0.04 10.04
C ALA A 105 3.09 -1.14 9.08
N GLN A 106 1.77 -1.30 8.95
CA GLN A 106 1.18 -2.36 8.11
C GLN A 106 1.25 -2.01 6.63
N TRP A 107 1.03 -0.74 6.29
CA TRP A 107 1.14 -0.28 4.89
C TRP A 107 2.58 -0.16 4.41
N ARG A 108 3.54 -0.03 5.34
CA ARG A 108 4.97 -0.10 5.00
C ARG A 108 5.33 -1.41 4.33
N ALA A 109 4.79 -2.54 4.79
CA ALA A 109 5.07 -3.83 4.15
C ALA A 109 4.63 -3.86 2.68
N ALA A 110 3.43 -3.36 2.38
CA ALA A 110 2.91 -3.24 1.01
C ALA A 110 3.71 -2.23 0.16
N ALA A 111 3.96 -1.03 0.70
CA ALA A 111 4.74 0.01 0.03
C ALA A 111 6.18 -0.45 -0.25
N ARG A 112 6.75 -1.23 0.66
CA ARG A 112 8.07 -1.84 0.54
C ARG A 112 8.09 -2.95 -0.50
N ALA A 113 7.06 -3.79 -0.56
CA ALA A 113 6.93 -4.80 -1.60
C ALA A 113 6.82 -4.17 -2.99
N GLU A 114 6.04 -3.09 -3.12
CA GLU A 114 5.96 -2.30 -4.36
C GLU A 114 7.32 -1.69 -4.73
N LEU A 115 7.98 -1.03 -3.77
CA LEU A 115 9.32 -0.46 -3.95
C LEU A 115 10.31 -1.52 -4.43
N ARG A 116 10.36 -2.67 -3.76
CA ARG A 116 11.23 -3.80 -4.12
C ARG A 116 10.96 -4.25 -5.54
N GLN A 117 9.70 -4.48 -5.89
CA GLN A 117 9.32 -4.91 -7.24
C GLN A 117 9.77 -3.92 -8.32
N VAL A 118 9.61 -2.62 -8.08
CA VAL A 118 10.03 -1.58 -9.04
C VAL A 118 11.55 -1.52 -9.18
N LEU A 119 12.29 -1.63 -8.07
CA LEU A 119 13.75 -1.63 -8.09
C LEU A 119 14.33 -2.90 -8.72
N GLU A 120 13.77 -4.08 -8.44
CA GLU A 120 14.20 -5.36 -9.00
C GLU A 120 14.04 -5.39 -10.52
N ARG A 121 12.97 -4.80 -11.05
CA ARG A 121 12.80 -4.64 -12.51
C ARG A 121 13.89 -3.77 -13.14
N ALA A 122 14.40 -2.78 -12.40
CA ALA A 122 15.46 -1.88 -12.87
C ALA A 122 16.88 -2.41 -12.57
N GLU A 123 17.01 -3.49 -11.79
CA GLU A 123 18.31 -4.02 -11.36
C GLU A 123 19.23 -4.44 -12.51
N PRO A 124 18.76 -5.18 -13.55
CA PRO A 124 19.64 -5.61 -14.64
C PRO A 124 20.28 -4.43 -15.37
N ASP A 125 19.50 -3.39 -15.67
CA ASP A 125 19.99 -2.19 -16.34
C ASP A 125 20.90 -1.36 -15.44
N ALA A 126 20.61 -1.32 -14.14
CA ALA A 126 21.47 -0.66 -13.15
C ALA A 126 22.83 -1.37 -13.02
N ARG A 127 22.86 -2.70 -13.04
CA ARG A 127 24.11 -3.49 -13.04
C ARG A 127 24.91 -3.26 -14.32
N ALA A 128 24.27 -3.28 -15.49
CA ALA A 128 24.93 -2.98 -16.75
C ALA A 128 25.51 -1.56 -16.79
N ALA A 129 24.82 -0.58 -16.21
CA ALA A 129 25.34 0.78 -16.05
C ALA A 129 26.55 0.83 -15.11
N ALA A 130 26.56 0.03 -14.04
CA ALA A 130 27.69 -0.06 -13.12
C ALA A 130 28.92 -0.72 -13.77
N GLU A 131 28.74 -1.82 -14.49
CA GLU A 131 29.81 -2.49 -15.25
C GLU A 131 30.42 -1.58 -16.32
N ALA A 132 29.61 -0.70 -16.92
CA ALA A 132 30.05 0.30 -17.87
C ALA A 132 30.71 1.55 -17.23
N GLY A 133 30.92 1.57 -15.90
CA GLY A 133 31.49 2.72 -15.19
C GLY A 133 30.57 3.94 -15.11
N ARG A 134 29.26 3.75 -15.28
CA ARG A 134 28.25 4.83 -15.33
C ARG A 134 27.27 4.82 -14.16
N ALA A 135 27.57 4.09 -13.08
CA ALA A 135 26.68 3.91 -11.92
C ALA A 135 26.17 5.24 -11.31
N GLN A 136 27.04 6.24 -11.22
CA GLN A 136 26.77 7.52 -10.55
C GLN A 136 26.09 8.55 -11.46
N VAL A 137 26.18 8.38 -12.78
CA VAL A 137 25.73 9.37 -13.78
C VAL A 137 24.47 8.92 -14.50
N GLN A 138 24.33 7.62 -14.78
CA GLN A 138 23.15 7.11 -15.46
C GLN A 138 21.94 7.10 -14.52
N ARG A 139 20.89 7.82 -14.90
CA ARG A 139 19.64 7.92 -14.15
C ARG A 139 18.50 7.18 -14.84
N PHE A 140 17.61 6.62 -14.02
CA PHE A 140 16.43 5.87 -14.41
C PHE A 140 15.20 6.64 -13.96
N GLU A 141 14.17 6.70 -14.79
CA GLU A 141 12.88 7.28 -14.43
C GLU A 141 11.92 6.15 -14.04
N LEU A 142 11.47 6.18 -12.80
CA LEU A 142 10.63 5.16 -12.19
C LEU A 142 9.38 5.81 -11.61
N SER A 143 8.36 5.00 -11.33
CA SER A 143 7.15 5.45 -10.66
C SER A 143 6.74 4.50 -9.54
N LEU A 144 6.16 5.09 -8.50
CA LEU A 144 5.59 4.40 -7.35
C LEU A 144 4.26 5.03 -6.98
N SER A 145 3.42 4.31 -6.24
CA SER A 145 2.35 4.90 -5.45
C SER A 145 2.94 5.93 -4.48
N ARG A 146 2.07 6.79 -3.93
CA ARG A 146 2.52 7.78 -2.95
C ARG A 146 3.13 7.12 -1.71
N GLY A 147 2.54 6.03 -1.22
CA GLY A 147 3.10 5.24 -0.12
C GLY A 147 4.44 4.59 -0.46
N GLY A 148 4.57 4.05 -1.68
CA GLY A 148 5.84 3.51 -2.17
C GLY A 148 6.94 4.57 -2.21
N TYR A 149 6.62 5.79 -2.62
CA TYR A 149 7.58 6.91 -2.63
C TYR A 149 7.96 7.39 -1.23
N ASP A 150 7.02 7.45 -0.29
CA ASP A 150 7.32 7.80 1.10
C ASP A 150 8.24 6.72 1.75
N GLU A 151 8.05 5.45 1.40
CA GLU A 151 8.92 4.36 1.82
C GLU A 151 10.30 4.42 1.15
N LEU A 152 10.37 4.76 -0.14
CA LEU A 152 11.63 5.01 -0.85
C LEU A 152 12.50 6.04 -0.12
N VAL A 153 11.91 7.17 0.28
CA VAL A 153 12.63 8.23 1.03
C VAL A 153 13.14 7.68 2.37
N THR A 154 12.31 6.92 3.08
CA THR A 154 12.67 6.30 4.37
C THR A 154 13.84 5.32 4.23
N VAL A 155 13.78 4.41 3.25
CA VAL A 155 14.84 3.42 2.99
C VAL A 155 16.12 4.11 2.53
N TYR A 156 16.01 5.15 1.69
CA TYR A 156 17.16 5.95 1.27
C TYR A 156 17.84 6.66 2.43
N ASP A 157 17.10 7.33 3.30
CA ASP A 157 17.68 8.02 4.45
C ASP A 157 18.39 7.04 5.39
N THR A 158 17.82 5.85 5.58
CA THR A 158 18.42 4.77 6.37
C THR A 158 19.71 4.26 5.72
N ALA A 159 19.67 3.93 4.43
CA ALA A 159 20.82 3.44 3.68
C ALA A 159 21.94 4.49 3.60
N ALA A 160 21.58 5.75 3.40
CA ALA A 160 22.52 6.86 3.36
C ALA A 160 23.15 7.17 4.72
N ALA A 161 22.40 7.03 5.82
CA ALA A 161 22.94 7.20 7.16
C ALA A 161 23.97 6.13 7.53
N ALA A 162 23.88 4.94 6.93
CA ALA A 162 24.84 3.86 7.13
C ALA A 162 26.20 4.08 6.41
N VAL A 163 26.29 5.06 5.51
CA VAL A 163 27.53 5.36 4.77
C VAL A 163 28.30 6.49 5.46
N THR A 164 29.40 6.14 6.14
CA THR A 164 30.35 7.10 6.71
C THR A 164 31.52 7.31 5.76
N GLY A 165 31.73 8.54 5.24
CA GLY A 165 32.95 8.86 4.49
C GLY A 165 32.81 9.64 3.17
N GLY A 166 31.60 10.01 2.74
CA GLY A 166 31.38 10.87 1.57
C GLY A 166 30.84 10.16 0.33
N ASP A 167 30.88 8.83 0.27
CA ASP A 167 30.30 8.02 -0.83
C ASP A 167 28.79 7.79 -0.68
N ARG A 168 28.05 8.85 -0.30
CA ARG A 168 26.60 8.76 -0.17
C ARG A 168 25.97 8.65 -1.58
N PRO A 169 25.13 7.63 -1.85
CA PRO A 169 24.43 7.53 -3.13
C PRO A 169 23.58 8.78 -3.39
N ALA A 170 23.45 9.19 -4.64
CA ALA A 170 22.65 10.36 -4.99
C ALA A 170 21.17 10.17 -4.62
N PRO A 171 20.49 11.19 -4.05
CA PRO A 171 19.10 11.07 -3.65
C PRO A 171 18.16 10.86 -4.85
N PRO A 172 17.02 10.16 -4.65
CA PRO A 172 15.93 10.16 -5.61
C PRO A 172 15.41 11.58 -5.83
N VAL A 173 15.24 11.97 -7.09
CA VAL A 173 14.75 13.31 -7.48
C VAL A 173 13.30 13.20 -7.93
N LYS A 174 12.38 13.82 -7.18
CA LYS A 174 10.96 13.83 -7.53
C LYS A 174 10.72 14.57 -8.84
N LYS A 175 9.81 14.04 -9.67
CA LYS A 175 9.37 14.59 -10.95
C LYS A 175 7.89 15.01 -10.88
N PRO A 176 7.37 15.76 -11.87
CA PRO A 176 5.94 16.04 -11.96
C PRO A 176 5.11 14.76 -11.84
N SER A 177 4.13 14.78 -10.95
CA SER A 177 3.45 13.58 -10.43
C SER A 177 1.94 13.81 -10.40
N SER A 178 1.16 12.73 -10.44
CA SER A 178 -0.30 12.78 -10.29
C SER A 178 -0.69 12.57 -8.83
N PRO A 179 -1.97 12.74 -8.46
CA PRO A 179 -2.44 12.45 -7.10
C PRO A 179 -2.23 11.00 -6.65
N THR A 180 -2.17 10.05 -7.60
CA THR A 180 -2.10 8.60 -7.34
C THR A 180 -0.70 8.02 -7.59
N LEU A 181 0.11 8.66 -8.42
CA LEU A 181 1.41 8.14 -8.88
C LEU A 181 2.50 9.21 -8.72
N THR A 182 3.60 8.82 -8.10
CA THR A 182 4.79 9.65 -7.94
C THR A 182 5.90 9.20 -8.89
N TRP A 183 6.27 10.06 -9.83
CA TRP A 183 7.42 9.86 -10.71
C TRP A 183 8.69 10.38 -10.04
N PHE A 184 9.79 9.67 -10.23
CA PHE A 184 11.10 10.08 -9.71
C PHE A 184 12.23 9.57 -10.60
N SER A 185 13.37 10.25 -10.49
CA SER A 185 14.61 9.87 -11.16
C SER A 185 15.65 9.44 -10.13
N ILE A 186 16.37 8.34 -10.37
CA ILE A 186 17.34 7.76 -9.44
C ILE A 186 18.57 7.22 -10.20
N THR A 187 19.77 7.22 -9.61
CA THR A 187 20.98 6.68 -10.25
C THR A 187 21.03 5.15 -10.16
N ALA A 188 21.80 4.52 -11.05
CA ALA A 188 22.10 3.07 -10.96
C ALA A 188 22.70 2.70 -9.60
N GLU A 189 23.67 3.47 -9.11
CA GLU A 189 24.27 3.27 -7.79
C GLU A 189 23.21 3.25 -6.68
N THR A 190 22.31 4.23 -6.65
CA THR A 190 21.28 4.29 -5.61
C THR A 190 20.27 3.15 -5.74
N ILE A 191 19.91 2.71 -6.96
CA ILE A 191 19.07 1.51 -7.15
C ILE A 191 19.71 0.29 -6.47
N LEU A 192 20.99 0.04 -6.76
CA LEU A 192 21.71 -1.13 -6.23
C LEU A 192 21.87 -1.03 -4.70
N ALA A 193 22.22 0.14 -4.18
CA ALA A 193 22.35 0.37 -2.74
C ALA A 193 21.03 0.13 -1.97
N LEU A 194 19.91 0.58 -2.52
CA LEU A 194 18.59 0.38 -1.92
C LEU A 194 18.15 -1.09 -1.97
N LEU A 195 18.41 -1.80 -3.08
CA LEU A 195 18.13 -3.23 -3.18
C LEU A 195 18.93 -4.03 -2.16
N ASP A 196 20.21 -3.71 -1.99
CA ASP A 196 21.04 -4.34 -0.97
C ASP A 196 20.54 -4.07 0.44
N ALA A 197 20.13 -2.84 0.75
CA ALA A 197 19.53 -2.51 2.04
C ALA A 197 18.24 -3.32 2.29
N LEU A 198 17.34 -3.36 1.30
CA LEU A 198 16.09 -4.11 1.36
C LEU A 198 16.29 -5.63 1.53
N ARG A 199 17.39 -6.19 1.01
CA ARG A 199 17.74 -7.62 1.14
C ARG A 199 18.39 -7.96 2.47
N ARG A 200 19.14 -7.03 3.07
CA ARG A 200 19.78 -7.22 4.39
C ARG A 200 18.75 -7.28 5.52
N GLU A 201 17.72 -6.45 5.44
CA GLU A 201 16.63 -6.46 6.42
C GLU A 201 15.74 -7.71 6.37
N ASP A 202 15.75 -8.46 5.26
CA ASP A 202 15.01 -9.73 5.11
C ASP A 202 15.76 -10.95 5.69
N ARG A 203 17.02 -10.80 6.14
CA ARG A 203 17.77 -11.91 6.77
C ARG A 203 17.41 -11.98 8.27
N PRO A 204 16.99 -13.16 8.78
CA PRO A 204 16.59 -13.34 10.18
C PRO A 204 17.74 -13.15 11.17
#